data_AF-A0A357WUB6-F1
#
_entry.id   AF-A0A357WUB6-F1
#
_cell.length_a   1.000
_cell.length_b   1.000
_cell.length_c   1.000
_cell.angle_alpha   90.00
_cell.angle_beta   90.00
_cell.angle_gamma   90.00
#
_symmetry.space_group_name_H-M   'P 1'
#
loop_
_entity.id
_entity.type
_entity.pdbx_description
1 polymer ?
#
loop_
_entity_poly.entity_id
_entity_poly.type
_entity_poly.pdbx_seq_one_letter_code
_entity_poly.pdbx_strand_id
1 'polypeptide(L)'
;EEEMAAVSDRLFMMTDDGSNGNKGFVTVKLKELLDADVTYDLVIAIGPLPMMRAVADLTKQYGIKTNVSMNPIMIDGTGMCGGCRLTVGGEVKFACVDGPEFDAHQIDWDEATKRLTQYKREEHDCRLMHRQERKG
;
A
#
# COMPACT_ATOMS: atom_id res chain seq x y z
N GLU A 1 -6.77 -9.90 -14.89
CA GLU A 1 -5.92 -9.33 -15.96
C GLU A 1 -6.78 -8.65 -17.00
N GLU A 2 -7.76 -9.35 -17.57
CA GLU A 2 -8.71 -8.82 -18.56
C GLU A 2 -9.42 -7.53 -18.11
N GLU A 3 -9.91 -7.50 -16.87
CA GLU A 3 -10.60 -6.32 -16.32
C GLU A 3 -9.70 -5.08 -16.26
N MET A 4 -8.44 -5.24 -15.84
CA MET A 4 -7.48 -4.13 -15.78
C MET A 4 -7.00 -3.72 -17.16
N ALA A 5 -6.84 -4.68 -18.08
CA ALA A 5 -6.48 -4.39 -19.46
C ALA A 5 -7.58 -3.59 -20.19
N ALA A 6 -8.86 -3.88 -19.90
CA ALA A 6 -9.99 -3.19 -20.51
C ALA A 6 -10.08 -1.69 -20.13
N VAL A 7 -9.42 -1.28 -19.04
CA VAL A 7 -9.43 0.11 -18.54
C VAL A 7 -8.04 0.77 -18.55
N SER A 8 -7.05 0.16 -19.23
CA SER A 8 -5.67 0.65 -19.26
C SER A 8 -5.11 0.69 -20.69
N ASP A 9 -4.44 1.78 -21.07
CA ASP A 9 -3.70 1.84 -22.35
C ASP A 9 -2.52 0.86 -22.39
N ARG A 10 -1.87 0.68 -21.24
CA ARG A 10 -0.71 -0.21 -21.06
C ARG A 10 -0.84 -0.95 -19.74
N LEU A 11 -0.72 -2.27 -19.79
CA LEU A 11 -0.73 -3.14 -18.61
C LEU A 11 0.60 -3.87 -18.49
N PHE A 12 1.20 -3.81 -17.30
CA PHE A 12 2.42 -4.56 -16.97
C PHE A 12 2.15 -5.44 -15.77
N MET A 13 2.45 -6.73 -15.93
CA MET A 13 2.31 -7.71 -14.85
C MET A 13 3.68 -8.14 -14.37
N MET A 14 3.83 -8.24 -13.05
CA MET A 14 5.07 -8.63 -12.39
C MET A 14 4.76 -9.79 -11.44
N THR A 15 5.58 -10.82 -11.43
CA THR A 15 5.54 -11.87 -10.41
C THR A 15 6.89 -11.99 -9.72
N ASP A 16 6.88 -12.26 -8.41
CA ASP A 16 8.12 -12.38 -7.62
C ASP A 16 9.03 -13.51 -8.13
N ASP A 17 8.43 -14.58 -8.65
CA ASP A 17 9.12 -15.75 -9.21
C ASP A 17 9.41 -15.65 -10.71
N GLY A 18 8.77 -14.72 -11.43
CA GLY A 18 8.88 -14.57 -12.88
C GLY A 18 8.05 -15.57 -13.69
N SER A 19 7.08 -16.25 -13.06
CA SER A 19 6.16 -17.20 -13.71
C SER A 19 5.43 -16.65 -14.94
N ASN A 20 5.27 -15.33 -15.07
CA ASN A 20 4.65 -14.67 -16.22
C ASN A 20 5.67 -14.05 -17.21
N GLY A 21 6.96 -14.38 -17.07
CA GLY A 21 8.07 -13.82 -17.86
C GLY A 21 8.64 -12.50 -17.32
N ASN A 22 7.99 -11.83 -16.37
CA ASN A 22 8.46 -10.60 -15.74
C ASN A 22 8.71 -10.83 -14.25
N LYS A 23 9.98 -10.90 -13.87
CA LYS A 23 10.38 -11.20 -12.49
C LYS A 23 10.62 -9.94 -11.66
N GLY A 24 10.13 -9.95 -10.43
CA GLY A 24 10.49 -9.01 -9.38
C GLY A 24 9.35 -8.09 -8.96
N PHE A 25 9.69 -7.05 -8.19
CA PHE A 25 8.70 -6.13 -7.64
C PHE A 25 8.18 -5.13 -8.67
N VAL A 26 6.99 -4.61 -8.41
CA VAL A 26 6.37 -3.53 -9.22
C VAL A 26 7.26 -2.29 -9.34
N THR A 27 8.09 -2.01 -8.33
CA THR A 27 9.05 -0.88 -8.34
C THR A 27 10.14 -1.03 -9.39
N VAL A 28 10.49 -2.26 -9.79
CA VAL A 28 11.46 -2.50 -10.87
C VAL A 28 10.87 -2.01 -12.18
N LYS A 29 9.67 -2.46 -12.53
CA LYS A 29 8.98 -2.02 -13.74
C LYS A 29 8.67 -0.53 -13.72
N LEU A 30 8.24 0.00 -12.57
CA LEU A 30 8.01 1.44 -12.41
C LEU A 30 9.30 2.22 -12.71
N LYS A 31 10.45 1.81 -12.15
CA LYS A 31 11.73 2.47 -12.41
C LYS A 31 12.09 2.44 -13.90
N GLU A 32 11.95 1.29 -14.56
CA GLU A 32 12.20 1.17 -16.01
C GLU A 32 11.35 2.15 -16.83
N LEU A 33 10.09 2.35 -16.43
CA LEU A 33 9.18 3.29 -17.09
C LEU A 33 9.56 4.75 -16.81
N LEU A 34 9.99 5.07 -15.59
CA LEU A 34 10.42 6.42 -15.21
C LEU A 34 11.80 6.80 -15.80
N ASP A 35 12.66 5.81 -16.06
CA ASP A 35 13.95 6.02 -16.73
C ASP A 35 13.79 6.15 -18.26
N ALA A 36 12.66 5.71 -18.81
CA ALA A 36 12.34 5.91 -20.22
C ALA A 36 11.94 7.37 -20.50
N ASP A 37 11.92 7.77 -21.77
CA ASP A 37 11.55 9.13 -22.21
C ASP A 37 10.03 9.38 -22.15
N VAL A 38 9.37 8.89 -21.09
CA VAL A 38 7.94 9.00 -20.83
C VAL A 38 7.72 9.77 -19.54
N THR A 39 7.00 10.88 -19.63
CA THR A 39 6.63 11.70 -18.47
C THR A 39 5.33 11.19 -17.84
N TYR A 40 5.32 11.07 -16.51
CA TYR A 40 4.14 10.69 -15.74
C TYR A 40 3.77 11.81 -14.76
N ASP A 41 2.50 12.22 -14.74
CA ASP A 41 2.03 13.32 -13.88
C ASP A 41 1.63 12.86 -12.48
N LEU A 42 1.20 11.61 -12.34
CA LEU A 42 0.67 11.03 -11.11
C LEU A 42 0.96 9.54 -11.01
N VAL A 43 1.39 9.10 -9.84
CA VAL A 43 1.43 7.69 -9.45
C VAL A 43 0.40 7.43 -8.37
N ILE A 44 -0.39 6.36 -8.52
CA ILE A 44 -1.32 5.88 -7.49
C ILE A 44 -0.88 4.47 -7.09
N ALA A 45 -0.63 4.26 -5.80
CA ALA A 45 -0.17 2.98 -5.27
C ALA A 45 -1.15 2.41 -4.23
N ILE A 46 -1.53 1.16 -4.44
CA ILE A 46 -2.45 0.42 -3.57
C ILE A 46 -1.86 -0.97 -3.35
N GLY A 47 -1.59 -1.34 -2.11
CA GLY A 47 -1.01 -2.64 -1.79
C GLY A 47 -0.47 -2.73 -0.36
N PRO A 48 0.46 -3.66 -0.10
CA PRO A 48 1.11 -3.76 1.20
C PRO A 48 1.90 -2.48 1.55
N LEU A 49 1.93 -2.10 2.84
CA LEU A 49 2.71 -0.95 3.33
C LEU A 49 4.15 -0.88 2.80
N PRO A 50 4.93 -1.99 2.83
CA PRO A 50 6.31 -1.95 2.30
C PRO A 50 6.37 -1.64 0.81
N MET A 51 5.40 -2.12 0.03
CA MET A 51 5.32 -1.84 -1.41
C MET A 51 4.97 -0.37 -1.65
N MET A 52 3.97 0.15 -0.95
CA MET A 52 3.56 1.56 -1.08
C MET A 52 4.68 2.51 -0.65
N ARG A 53 5.39 2.22 0.44
CA ARG A 53 6.59 2.97 0.85
C ARG A 53 7.68 2.96 -0.22
N ALA A 54 7.97 1.79 -0.80
CA ALA A 54 9.00 1.67 -1.83
C ALA A 54 8.62 2.47 -3.10
N VAL A 55 7.34 2.53 -3.46
CA VAL A 55 6.85 3.39 -4.56
C VAL A 55 6.98 4.87 -4.20
N ALA A 56 6.63 5.26 -2.96
CA ALA A 56 6.79 6.62 -2.48
C ALA A 56 8.24 7.10 -2.55
N ASP A 57 9.17 6.29 -2.03
CA ASP A 57 10.61 6.59 -2.01
C ASP A 57 11.21 6.65 -3.42
N LEU A 58 10.76 5.80 -4.34
CA LEU A 58 11.19 5.83 -5.73
C LEU A 58 10.70 7.10 -6.43
N THR A 59 9.39 7.35 -6.42
CA THR A 59 8.77 8.48 -7.14
C THR A 59 9.20 9.85 -6.62
N LYS A 60 9.55 9.95 -5.33
CA LYS A 60 10.11 11.17 -4.73
C LYS A 60 11.40 11.63 -5.40
N GLN A 61 12.23 10.69 -5.87
CA GLN A 61 13.49 11.00 -6.56
C GLN A 61 13.26 11.63 -7.95
N TYR A 62 12.11 11.34 -8.56
CA TYR A 62 11.71 11.87 -9.87
C TYR A 62 10.79 13.11 -9.73
N GLY A 63 10.44 13.52 -8.51
CA GLY A 63 9.56 14.66 -8.27
C GLY A 63 8.12 14.44 -8.72
N ILE A 64 7.67 13.18 -8.86
CA ILE A 64 6.33 12.85 -9.36
C ILE A 64 5.36 12.81 -8.18
N LYS A 65 4.19 13.44 -8.34
CA LYS A 65 3.12 13.38 -7.34
C LYS A 65 2.68 11.93 -7.16
N THR A 66 2.62 11.47 -5.91
CA THR A 66 2.26 10.08 -5.60
C THR A 66 1.20 10.02 -4.52
N ASN A 67 0.07 9.39 -4.83
CA ASN A 67 -0.98 9.08 -3.88
C ASN A 67 -0.90 7.61 -3.45
N VAL A 68 -1.18 7.35 -2.19
CA VAL A 68 -1.28 5.99 -1.63
C VAL A 68 -2.62 5.79 -0.95
N SER A 69 -3.23 4.62 -1.14
CA SER A 69 -4.42 4.22 -0.40
C SER A 69 -4.02 3.43 0.84
N MET A 70 -4.06 4.09 2.00
CA MET A 70 -3.56 3.54 3.25
C MET A 70 -4.53 2.50 3.84
N ASN A 71 -3.98 1.42 4.39
CA ASN A 71 -4.71 0.31 5.02
C ASN A 71 -4.35 0.13 6.51
N PRO A 72 -4.54 1.14 7.38
CA PRO A 72 -4.37 0.97 8.82
C PRO A 72 -5.50 0.10 9.42
N ILE A 73 -5.32 -0.28 10.68
CA ILE A 73 -6.38 -0.96 11.45
C ILE A 73 -7.62 -0.07 11.52
N MET A 74 -8.79 -0.61 11.20
CA MET A 74 -10.09 0.05 11.30
C MET A 74 -11.00 -0.71 12.27
N ILE A 75 -11.81 0.02 13.04
CA ILE A 75 -12.80 -0.56 13.97
C ILE A 75 -14.19 -0.07 13.59
N ASP A 76 -14.46 1.23 13.80
CA ASP A 76 -15.77 1.84 13.52
C ASP A 76 -15.92 2.26 12.05
N GLY A 77 -14.85 2.80 11.44
CA GLY A 77 -14.87 3.25 10.06
C GLY A 77 -15.64 4.57 9.83
N THR A 78 -16.06 5.27 10.88
CA THR A 78 -16.89 6.49 10.78
C THR A 78 -16.28 7.70 11.48
N GLY A 79 -15.05 7.57 12.00
CA GLY A 79 -14.29 8.66 12.60
C GLY A 79 -14.45 8.80 14.12
N MET A 80 -15.10 7.86 14.77
CA MET A 80 -15.40 7.90 16.20
C MET A 80 -14.26 7.38 17.09
N CYS A 81 -13.48 6.39 16.63
CA CYS A 81 -12.52 5.71 17.52
C CYS A 81 -11.04 6.11 17.32
N GLY A 82 -10.65 6.64 16.15
CA GLY A 82 -9.26 6.96 15.84
C GLY A 82 -8.31 5.76 15.70
N GLY A 83 -8.86 4.54 15.58
CA GLY A 83 -8.10 3.31 15.33
C GLY A 83 -7.32 3.37 14.02
N CYS A 84 -7.88 4.03 13.01
CA CYS A 84 -7.28 4.21 11.70
C CYS A 84 -6.37 5.45 11.58
N ARG A 85 -5.96 6.05 12.70
CA ARG A 85 -5.13 7.26 12.66
C ARG A 85 -3.77 7.00 12.01
N LEU A 86 -3.29 8.02 11.31
CA LEU A 86 -1.99 8.15 10.67
C LEU A 86 -1.45 9.57 10.91
N THR A 87 -0.13 9.70 10.97
CA THR A 87 0.52 11.02 10.87
C THR A 87 0.84 11.32 9.40
N VAL A 88 0.27 12.42 8.89
CA VAL A 88 0.44 12.89 7.51
C VAL A 88 0.83 14.36 7.54
N GLY A 89 2.02 14.69 7.03
CA GLY A 89 2.52 16.08 7.01
C GLY A 89 2.73 16.68 8.40
N GLY A 90 2.92 15.83 9.42
CA GLY A 90 3.01 16.25 10.82
C GLY A 90 1.66 16.43 11.53
N GLU A 91 0.54 16.20 10.86
CA GLU A 91 -0.79 16.25 11.44
C GLU A 91 -1.39 14.84 11.58
N VAL A 92 -2.15 14.63 12.66
CA VAL A 92 -2.91 13.40 12.82
C VAL A 92 -4.15 13.44 11.93
N LYS A 93 -4.33 12.41 11.09
CA LYS A 93 -5.47 12.20 10.19
C LYS A 93 -6.08 10.82 10.42
N PHE A 94 -7.38 10.67 10.21
CA PHE A 94 -8.10 9.40 10.33
C PHE A 94 -8.40 8.84 8.95
N ALA A 95 -7.80 7.71 8.58
CA ALA A 95 -7.92 7.17 7.22
C ALA A 95 -9.36 6.89 6.77
N CYS A 96 -10.30 6.63 7.68
CA CYS A 96 -11.69 6.33 7.31
C CYS A 96 -12.54 7.58 6.97
N VAL A 97 -12.10 8.78 7.35
CA VAL A 97 -12.87 10.03 7.11
C VAL A 97 -12.04 11.12 6.42
N ASP A 98 -10.74 11.19 6.70
CA ASP A 98 -9.81 12.14 6.06
C ASP A 98 -9.12 11.55 4.82
N GLY A 99 -9.21 10.24 4.61
CA GLY A 99 -8.56 9.50 3.53
C GLY A 99 -9.51 8.55 2.80
N PRO A 100 -9.11 7.28 2.51
CA PRO A 100 -7.84 6.63 2.88
C PRO A 100 -6.67 7.02 1.96
N GLU A 101 -6.93 7.84 0.94
CA GLU A 101 -5.93 8.33 0.00
C GLU A 101 -5.19 9.54 0.57
N PHE A 102 -3.86 9.48 0.56
CA PHE A 102 -3.00 10.54 1.06
C PHE A 102 -1.79 10.74 0.14
N ASP A 103 -1.15 11.90 0.27
CA ASP A 103 0.16 12.15 -0.35
C ASP A 103 1.21 11.22 0.27
N ALA A 104 1.74 10.31 -0.56
CA ALA A 104 2.68 9.29 -0.15
C ALA A 104 3.99 9.86 0.40
N HIS A 105 4.35 11.08 0.00
CA HIS A 105 5.58 11.75 0.43
C HIS A 105 5.44 12.44 1.80
N GLN A 106 4.23 12.49 2.34
CA GLN A 106 3.90 13.10 3.63
C GLN A 106 3.56 12.08 4.73
N ILE A 107 3.44 10.79 4.39
CA ILE A 107 3.12 9.72 5.35
C ILE A 107 4.30 9.44 6.30
N ASP A 108 4.01 9.34 7.61
CA ASP A 108 4.92 8.67 8.55
C ASP A 108 4.80 7.13 8.41
N TRP A 109 5.67 6.58 7.57
CA TRP A 109 5.68 5.15 7.26
C TRP A 109 6.11 4.26 8.45
N ASP A 110 6.93 4.78 9.36
CA ASP A 110 7.41 4.02 10.50
C ASP A 110 6.33 3.91 11.56
N GLU A 111 5.58 4.99 11.82
CA GLU A 111 4.37 4.96 12.64
C GLU A 111 3.35 3.98 12.04
N ALA A 112 3.00 4.14 10.76
CA ALA A 112 2.01 3.30 10.10
C ALA A 112 2.36 1.81 10.19
N THR A 113 3.64 1.46 9.98
CA THR A 113 4.13 0.08 10.08
C THR A 113 4.01 -0.45 11.50
N LYS A 114 4.43 0.31 12.52
CA LYS A 114 4.32 -0.10 13.93
C LYS A 114 2.86 -0.37 14.30
N ARG A 115 1.97 0.55 13.93
CA ARG A 115 0.53 0.44 14.20
C ARG A 115 -0.09 -0.79 13.55
N LEU A 116 0.24 -1.08 12.29
CA LEU A 116 -0.31 -2.24 11.58
C LEU A 116 0.05 -3.57 12.27
N THR A 117 1.17 -3.61 12.99
CA THR A 117 1.63 -4.83 13.67
C THR A 117 1.16 -4.97 15.13
N GLN A 118 0.33 -4.04 15.60
CA GLN A 118 -0.08 -3.94 17.01
C GLN A 118 -0.72 -5.21 17.56
N TYR A 119 -1.51 -5.92 16.75
CA TYR A 119 -2.26 -7.11 17.18
C TYR A 119 -1.70 -8.43 16.64
N LYS A 120 -0.42 -8.46 16.22
CA LYS A 120 0.18 -9.65 15.60
C LYS A 120 0.10 -10.91 16.48
N ARG A 121 0.18 -10.76 17.81
CA ARG A 121 0.07 -11.89 18.74
C ARG A 121 -1.36 -12.41 18.79
N GLU A 122 -2.32 -11.52 18.95
CA GLU A 122 -3.75 -11.85 19.00
C GLU A 122 -4.21 -12.49 17.67
N GLU A 123 -3.72 -11.99 16.53
CA GLU A 123 -3.93 -12.61 15.22
C GLU A 123 -3.36 -14.04 15.15
N HIS A 124 -2.16 -14.27 15.70
CA HIS A 124 -1.53 -15.58 15.72
C HIS A 124 -2.34 -16.58 16.56
N ASP A 125 -2.71 -16.17 17.77
CA ASP A 125 -3.48 -17.01 18.71
C ASP A 125 -4.85 -17.36 18.13
N CYS A 126 -5.54 -16.37 17.54
CA CYS A 126 -6.81 -16.57 16.84
C CYS A 126 -6.70 -17.60 15.69
N ARG A 127 -5.63 -17.51 14.88
CA ARG A 127 -5.38 -18.48 13.80
C ARG A 127 -5.13 -19.90 14.34
N LEU A 128 -4.46 -20.04 15.48
CA LEU A 128 -4.22 -21.35 16.11
C LEU A 128 -5.51 -21.95 16.66
N MET A 129 -6.31 -21.16 17.38
CA MET A 129 -7.60 -21.60 17.93
C MET A 129 -8.53 -22.09 16.82
N HIS A 130 -8.71 -21.30 15.76
CA HIS A 130 -9.54 -21.70 14.62
C HIS A 130 -9.03 -22.96 13.90
N ARG A 131 -7.72 -23.18 13.84
CA ARG A 131 -7.17 -24.42 13.27
C ARG A 131 -7.44 -25.65 14.14
N GLN A 132 -7.50 -25.47 15.46
CA GLN A 132 -7.85 -26.55 16.39
C GLN A 132 -9.34 -26.88 16.30
N GLU A 133 -10.20 -25.86 16.26
CA GLU A 133 -11.66 -26.02 16.11
C GLU A 133 -12.06 -26.74 14.83
N ARG A 134 -11.38 -26.49 13.70
CA ARG A 134 -11.69 -27.15 12.41
C ARG A 134 -11.18 -28.59 12.29
N LYS A 135 -10.41 -29.09 13.26
CA LYS A 135 -9.87 -30.47 13.27
C LYS A 135 -10.67 -31.42 14.16
N GLY A 136 -11.53 -30.90 15.04
CA GLY A 136 -12.49 -31.68 15.82
C GLY A 136 -13.80 -31.85 15.07
#